data_AF-A0A117RQG4-F1
#
_entry.id   AF-A0A117RQG4-F1
#
_cell.length_a   1.000
_cell.length_b   1.000
_cell.length_c   1.000
_cell.angle_alpha   90.00
_cell.angle_beta   90.00
_cell.angle_gamma   90.00
#
_symmetry.space_group_name_H-M   'P 1'
#
loop_
_entity.id
_entity.type
_entity.pdbx_description
1 polymer ?
#
loop_
_entity_poly.entity_id
_entity_poly.type
_entity_poly.pdbx_seq_one_letter_code
_entity_poly.pdbx_strand_id
1 'polypeptide(L)'
;MAIRSRLPAPVLALLVVIPLLAVAQHARPAPYGDHLTVPRTAPARVQHATPRLRTDGAALRAHDPRTGALHWRYTRDGRRPLTSLHARGDVITLWDDGLVTATDGRTVRWHRALPAHGDWLPAQGGTGVLRLLGRGMLAVVTPHRIAAYRIADGDLRWMLPASDGCGFQPRRAVHHAKTLIVAQPCPHAAWTAQLVALDDLGRIAPHRRPLGNEVRAEDAPGRGGPGLEHPDPEKVLAQPR
;
A
#
# COMPACT_ATOMS: atom_id res chain seq x y z
N MET A 1 -58.07 -34.72 16.68
CA MET A 1 -58.29 -33.38 16.08
C MET A 1 -56.92 -32.77 15.81
N ALA A 2 -56.44 -32.84 14.56
CA ALA A 2 -55.09 -32.40 14.18
C ALA A 2 -55.15 -30.99 13.56
N ILE A 3 -54.59 -29.99 14.24
CA ILE A 3 -54.48 -28.63 13.72
C ILE A 3 -53.30 -28.61 12.74
N ARG A 4 -53.61 -28.61 11.44
CA ARG A 4 -52.64 -28.36 10.36
C ARG A 4 -52.32 -26.87 10.34
N SER A 5 -51.23 -26.48 10.97
CA SER A 5 -50.65 -25.13 10.85
C SER A 5 -50.12 -24.93 9.43
N ARG A 6 -50.93 -24.36 8.54
CA ARG A 6 -50.47 -23.91 7.21
C ARG A 6 -49.78 -22.55 7.39
N LEU A 7 -48.45 -22.56 7.40
CA LEU A 7 -47.68 -21.32 7.26
C LEU A 7 -47.99 -20.68 5.90
N PRO A 8 -48.32 -19.38 5.84
CA PRO A 8 -48.62 -18.70 4.59
C PRO A 8 -47.35 -18.63 3.72
N ALA A 9 -47.48 -18.98 2.44
CA ALA A 9 -46.42 -18.97 1.42
C ALA A 9 -45.44 -17.76 1.45
N PRO A 10 -45.87 -16.49 1.72
CA PRO A 10 -44.93 -15.37 1.82
C PRO A 10 -43.91 -15.49 2.96
N VAL A 11 -44.26 -16.14 4.07
CA VAL A 11 -43.35 -16.35 5.21
C VAL A 11 -42.26 -17.36 4.86
N LEU A 12 -42.61 -18.39 4.08
CA LEU A 12 -41.64 -19.37 3.60
C LEU A 12 -40.66 -18.75 2.57
N ALA A 13 -41.15 -17.86 1.70
CA ALA A 13 -40.33 -17.16 0.72
C ALA A 13 -39.32 -16.21 1.39
N LEU A 14 -39.74 -15.48 2.43
CA LEU A 14 -38.85 -14.58 3.19
C LEU A 14 -37.74 -15.36 3.92
N LEU A 15 -38.07 -16.52 4.48
CA LEU A 15 -37.12 -17.39 5.19
C LEU A 15 -36.05 -18.03 4.28
N VAL A 16 -36.30 -18.13 2.97
CA VAL A 16 -35.32 -18.65 2.00
C VAL A 16 -34.47 -17.53 1.39
N VAL A 17 -35.04 -16.33 1.20
CA VAL A 17 -34.34 -15.18 0.61
C VAL A 17 -33.27 -14.62 1.54
N ILE A 18 -33.52 -14.58 2.86
CA ILE A 18 -32.56 -14.07 3.85
C ILE A 18 -31.24 -14.88 3.89
N PRO A 19 -31.24 -16.23 3.96
CA PRO A 19 -29.99 -16.99 3.92
C PRO A 19 -29.31 -16.89 2.55
N LEU A 20 -30.05 -16.82 1.43
CA LEU A 20 -29.45 -16.64 0.10
C LEU A 20 -28.72 -15.30 -0.04
N LEU A 21 -29.27 -14.22 0.52
CA LEU A 21 -28.61 -12.91 0.54
C LEU A 21 -27.38 -12.88 1.47
N ALA A 22 -27.41 -13.60 2.60
CA ALA A 22 -26.26 -13.73 3.49
C ALA A 22 -25.11 -14.52 2.84
N VAL A 23 -25.41 -15.57 2.07
CA VAL A 23 -24.42 -16.34 1.32
C VAL A 23 -23.85 -15.52 0.14
N ALA A 24 -24.67 -14.72 -0.54
CA ALA A 24 -24.23 -13.86 -1.63
C ALA A 24 -23.32 -12.71 -1.15
N GLN A 25 -23.52 -12.19 0.06
CA GLN A 25 -22.62 -11.19 0.65
C GLN A 25 -21.24 -11.77 1.02
N HIS A 26 -21.19 -13.05 1.38
CA HIS A 26 -19.93 -13.79 1.61
C HIS A 26 -19.23 -14.21 0.31
N ALA A 27 -19.94 -14.19 -0.82
CA ALA A 27 -19.42 -14.54 -2.14
C ALA A 27 -19.00 -13.31 -2.97
N ARG A 28 -18.93 -12.11 -2.38
CA ARG A 28 -18.42 -10.93 -3.09
C ARG A 28 -16.97 -11.20 -3.49
N PRO A 29 -16.63 -11.16 -4.79
CA PRO A 29 -15.26 -11.24 -5.24
C PRO A 29 -14.42 -10.19 -4.51
N ALA A 30 -13.19 -10.53 -4.14
CA ALA A 30 -12.27 -9.53 -3.61
C ALA A 30 -12.20 -8.37 -4.62
N PRO A 31 -12.30 -7.10 -4.19
CA PRO A 31 -12.52 -5.96 -5.08
C PRO A 31 -11.44 -5.80 -6.16
N TYR A 32 -10.26 -6.37 -5.96
CA TYR A 32 -9.14 -6.35 -6.90
C TYR A 32 -8.72 -7.73 -7.40
N GLY A 33 -9.57 -8.76 -7.24
CA GLY A 33 -9.31 -10.14 -7.65
C GLY A 33 -8.24 -10.83 -6.80
N ASP A 34 -8.11 -10.43 -5.52
CA ASP A 34 -7.09 -10.96 -4.62
C ASP A 34 -7.41 -12.38 -4.15
N HIS A 35 -6.43 -13.26 -4.31
CA HIS A 35 -6.48 -14.62 -3.83
C HIS A 35 -5.26 -14.91 -2.97
N LEU A 36 -5.47 -14.95 -1.66
CA LEU A 36 -4.43 -15.22 -0.68
C LEU A 36 -4.69 -16.57 -0.02
N THR A 37 -3.72 -17.46 -0.12
CA THR A 37 -3.84 -18.85 0.35
C THR A 37 -2.70 -19.18 1.30
N VAL A 38 -3.07 -19.75 2.45
CA VAL A 38 -2.14 -20.24 3.46
C VAL A 38 -2.29 -21.77 3.50
N PRO A 39 -1.25 -22.56 3.19
CA PRO A 39 -1.32 -24.01 3.28
C PRO A 39 -1.70 -24.46 4.70
N ARG A 40 -2.55 -25.48 4.83
CA ARG A 40 -2.94 -26.05 6.13
C ARG A 40 -1.75 -26.56 6.95
N THR A 41 -0.71 -27.02 6.26
CA THR A 41 0.54 -27.52 6.85
C THR A 41 1.59 -26.44 7.03
N ALA A 42 1.27 -25.17 6.75
CA ALA A 42 2.21 -24.08 6.98
C ALA A 42 2.59 -24.07 8.47
N PRO A 43 3.90 -24.09 8.79
CA PRO A 43 4.34 -24.08 10.18
C PRO A 43 3.77 -22.86 10.89
N ALA A 44 3.32 -23.04 12.14
CA ALA A 44 2.94 -21.93 13.00
C ALA A 44 4.08 -20.90 12.99
N ARG A 45 3.74 -19.64 12.72
CA ARG A 45 4.67 -18.53 12.43
C ARG A 45 5.91 -18.63 13.31
N VAL A 46 7.06 -19.01 12.75
CA VAL A 46 8.34 -18.85 13.43
C VAL A 46 8.57 -17.35 13.49
N GLN A 47 8.39 -16.75 14.66
CA GLN A 47 8.21 -15.30 14.84
C GLN A 47 9.44 -14.45 14.45
N HIS A 48 10.53 -15.05 13.98
CA HIS A 48 11.82 -14.36 13.83
C HIS A 48 12.46 -14.45 12.44
N ALA A 49 11.94 -15.26 11.51
CA ALA A 49 12.51 -15.36 10.17
C ALA A 49 11.66 -14.62 9.13
N THR A 50 12.24 -13.61 8.48
CA THR A 50 11.63 -12.97 7.31
C THR A 50 11.54 -14.01 6.19
N PRO A 51 10.35 -14.32 5.66
CA PRO A 51 10.22 -15.37 4.66
C PRO A 51 10.87 -14.94 3.35
N ARG A 52 11.39 -15.90 2.58
CA ARG A 52 11.96 -15.64 1.26
C ARG A 52 10.83 -15.47 0.24
N LEU A 53 10.77 -14.32 -0.41
CA LEU A 53 9.82 -14.06 -1.50
C LEU A 53 10.32 -14.64 -2.82
N ARG A 54 9.40 -15.22 -3.58
CA ARG A 54 9.60 -15.69 -4.95
C ARG A 54 8.40 -15.32 -5.80
N THR A 55 8.68 -14.82 -6.99
CA THR A 55 7.68 -14.67 -8.05
C THR A 55 7.72 -15.89 -8.95
N ASP A 56 6.55 -16.47 -9.22
CA ASP A 56 6.36 -17.59 -10.13
C ASP A 56 5.13 -17.33 -11.01
N GLY A 57 5.36 -16.91 -12.25
CA GLY A 57 4.31 -16.45 -13.16
C GLY A 57 3.47 -15.32 -12.55
N ALA A 58 2.18 -15.60 -12.35
CA ALA A 58 1.21 -14.66 -11.78
C ALA A 58 1.17 -14.66 -10.23
N ALA A 59 2.00 -15.46 -9.57
CA ALA A 59 1.95 -15.65 -8.12
C ALA A 59 3.17 -15.06 -7.41
N LEU A 60 2.92 -14.41 -6.27
CA LEU A 60 3.91 -14.13 -5.24
C LEU A 60 3.82 -15.21 -4.16
N ARG A 61 4.94 -15.82 -3.82
CA ARG A 61 5.03 -16.87 -2.81
C ARG A 61 6.03 -16.50 -1.73
N ALA A 62 5.67 -16.77 -0.48
CA ALA A 62 6.58 -16.66 0.64
C ALA A 62 6.96 -18.04 1.14
N HIS A 63 8.26 -18.29 1.21
CA HIS A 63 8.82 -19.57 1.64
C HIS A 63 9.64 -19.42 2.91
N ASP A 64 9.66 -20.45 3.73
CA ASP A 64 10.59 -20.57 4.84
C ASP A 64 12.02 -20.59 4.26
N PRO A 65 12.92 -19.69 4.69
CA PRO A 65 14.27 -19.61 4.12
C PRO A 65 15.14 -20.82 4.45
N ARG A 66 14.84 -21.56 5.54
CA ARG A 66 15.60 -22.71 6.02
C ARG A 66 15.08 -24.02 5.42
N THR A 67 13.77 -24.21 5.39
CA THR A 67 13.15 -25.48 4.95
C THR A 67 12.62 -25.43 3.51
N GLY A 68 12.43 -24.24 2.95
CA GLY A 68 11.78 -24.05 1.65
C GLY A 68 10.26 -24.24 1.66
N ALA A 69 9.66 -24.58 2.81
CA ALA A 69 8.22 -24.79 2.94
C ALA A 69 7.44 -23.53 2.58
N LEU A 70 6.31 -23.68 1.89
CA LEU A 70 5.45 -22.58 1.51
C LEU A 70 4.68 -22.06 2.75
N HIS A 71 4.83 -20.76 3.07
CA HIS A 71 4.01 -20.10 4.10
C HIS A 71 2.68 -19.62 3.54
N TRP A 72 2.71 -18.97 2.38
CA TRP A 72 1.52 -18.47 1.71
C TRP A 72 1.80 -18.15 0.24
N ARG A 73 0.73 -18.10 -0.54
CA ARG A 73 0.71 -17.71 -1.94
C ARG A 73 -0.35 -16.63 -2.17
N TYR A 74 0.04 -15.57 -2.87
CA TYR A 74 -0.80 -14.46 -3.26
C TYR A 74 -0.85 -14.37 -4.80
N THR A 75 -2.05 -14.37 -5.36
CA THR A 75 -2.32 -14.13 -6.78
C THR A 75 -3.38 -13.03 -6.94
N ARG A 76 -3.38 -12.37 -8.09
CA ARG A 76 -4.45 -11.48 -8.53
C ARG A 76 -4.94 -11.88 -9.92
N ASP A 77 -6.25 -11.83 -10.13
CA ASP A 77 -6.88 -12.25 -11.39
C ASP A 77 -6.29 -11.52 -12.61
N GLY A 78 -5.69 -12.29 -13.53
CA GLY A 78 -5.11 -11.77 -14.77
C GLY A 78 -3.90 -10.85 -14.58
N ARG A 79 -3.36 -10.73 -13.35
CA ARG A 79 -2.24 -9.83 -13.03
C ARG A 79 -1.02 -10.61 -12.59
N ARG A 80 0.15 -10.01 -12.81
CA ARG A 80 1.44 -10.57 -12.33
C ARG A 80 2.18 -9.57 -11.45
N PRO A 81 2.88 -10.03 -10.40
CA PRO A 81 3.71 -9.16 -9.60
C PRO A 81 4.99 -8.79 -10.37
N LEU A 82 5.34 -7.51 -10.40
CA LEU A 82 6.56 -6.99 -11.02
C LEU A 82 7.72 -6.92 -10.02
N THR A 83 7.46 -6.47 -8.81
CA THR A 83 8.46 -6.40 -7.73
C THR A 83 7.79 -6.44 -6.37
N SER A 84 8.53 -6.91 -5.36
CA SER A 84 8.05 -6.96 -3.98
C SER A 84 9.17 -6.68 -2.98
N LEU A 85 8.82 -6.17 -1.79
CA LEU A 85 9.74 -5.99 -0.68
C LEU A 85 9.06 -6.24 0.68
N HIS A 86 9.86 -6.54 1.69
CA HIS A 86 9.37 -6.61 3.08
C HIS A 86 9.38 -5.24 3.73
N ALA A 87 8.33 -4.91 4.46
CA ALA A 87 8.23 -3.67 5.21
C ALA A 87 7.34 -3.85 6.45
N ARG A 88 7.88 -3.64 7.66
CA ARG A 88 7.11 -3.67 8.93
C ARG A 88 6.24 -4.93 9.13
N GLY A 89 6.71 -6.09 8.70
CA GLY A 89 5.97 -7.35 8.81
C GLY A 89 4.98 -7.61 7.67
N ASP A 90 4.79 -6.63 6.78
CA ASP A 90 4.05 -6.77 5.54
C ASP A 90 5.00 -7.05 4.37
N VAL A 91 4.41 -7.50 3.27
CA VAL A 91 5.00 -7.59 1.94
C VAL A 91 4.28 -6.61 1.04
N ILE A 92 5.04 -5.63 0.55
CA ILE A 92 4.56 -4.65 -0.42
C ILE A 92 4.85 -5.20 -1.80
N THR A 93 3.83 -5.25 -2.66
CA THR A 93 3.93 -5.79 -4.01
C THR A 93 3.41 -4.78 -5.02
N LEU A 94 4.16 -4.58 -6.10
CA LEU A 94 3.73 -3.85 -7.28
C LEU A 94 3.29 -4.84 -8.35
N TRP A 95 2.07 -4.66 -8.86
CA TRP A 95 1.48 -5.46 -9.92
C TRP A 95 1.65 -4.77 -11.28
N ASP A 96 1.50 -5.55 -12.35
CA ASP A 96 1.67 -5.09 -13.73
C ASP A 96 0.63 -4.06 -14.19
N ASP A 97 -0.54 -4.03 -13.55
CA ASP A 97 -1.57 -3.00 -13.72
C ASP A 97 -1.30 -1.71 -12.94
N GLY A 98 -0.16 -1.62 -12.25
CA GLY A 98 0.19 -0.47 -11.43
C GLY A 98 -0.53 -0.43 -10.09
N LEU A 99 -1.17 -1.52 -9.65
CA LEU A 99 -1.64 -1.61 -8.27
C LEU A 99 -0.47 -1.92 -7.33
N VAL A 100 -0.41 -1.22 -6.20
CA VAL A 100 0.48 -1.51 -5.08
C VAL A 100 -0.36 -2.06 -3.93
N THR A 101 0.07 -3.18 -3.36
CA THR A 101 -0.65 -3.88 -2.29
C THR A 101 0.26 -4.16 -1.12
N ALA A 102 -0.26 -4.05 0.11
CA ALA A 102 0.39 -4.57 1.30
C ALA A 102 -0.34 -5.80 1.83
N THR A 103 0.37 -6.90 2.03
CA THR A 103 -0.17 -8.10 2.66
C THR A 103 0.70 -8.56 3.82
N ASP A 104 0.07 -9.04 4.89
CA ASP A 104 0.77 -9.73 5.98
C ASP A 104 0.88 -11.25 5.75
N GLY A 105 0.49 -11.72 4.57
CA GLY A 105 0.45 -13.14 4.20
C GLY A 105 -0.87 -13.84 4.58
N ARG A 106 -1.79 -13.16 5.27
CA ARG A 106 -3.14 -13.65 5.58
C ARG A 106 -4.25 -12.80 5.00
N THR A 107 -4.04 -11.49 4.96
CA THR A 107 -4.97 -10.53 4.38
C THR A 107 -4.21 -9.49 3.55
N VAL A 108 -4.91 -8.83 2.61
CA VAL A 108 -4.39 -7.62 1.95
C VAL A 108 -4.90 -6.42 2.75
N ARG A 109 -3.98 -5.67 3.37
CA ARG A 109 -4.31 -4.56 4.27
C ARG A 109 -4.80 -3.33 3.52
N TRP A 110 -4.15 -3.02 2.39
CA TRP A 110 -4.49 -1.86 1.57
C TRP A 110 -4.02 -2.02 0.13
N HIS A 111 -4.62 -1.21 -0.74
CA HIS A 111 -4.35 -1.10 -2.16
C HIS A 111 -4.15 0.36 -2.56
N ARG A 112 -3.22 0.65 -3.47
CA ARG A 112 -3.04 1.97 -4.10
C ARG A 112 -2.75 1.83 -5.58
N ALA A 113 -3.56 2.47 -6.41
CA ALA A 113 -3.32 2.52 -7.85
C ALA A 113 -2.28 3.59 -8.18
N LEU A 114 -1.42 3.30 -9.15
CA LEU A 114 -0.49 4.24 -9.75
C LEU A 114 -1.07 4.76 -11.08
N PRO A 115 -1.78 5.91 -11.08
CA PRO A 115 -2.41 6.39 -12.30
C PRO A 115 -1.40 6.68 -13.41
N ALA A 116 -1.75 6.37 -14.67
CA ALA A 116 -1.02 6.71 -15.90
C ALA A 116 0.35 6.02 -16.11
N HIS A 117 0.51 4.75 -15.68
CA HIS A 117 1.77 4.01 -15.85
C HIS A 117 1.63 2.58 -16.38
N GLY A 118 0.45 2.21 -16.90
CA GLY A 118 0.11 0.83 -17.30
C GLY A 118 1.03 0.23 -18.37
N ASP A 119 1.47 1.03 -19.35
CA ASP A 119 2.32 0.51 -20.45
C ASP A 119 3.82 0.52 -20.08
N TRP A 120 4.25 1.52 -19.31
CA TRP A 120 5.64 1.68 -18.90
C TRP A 120 6.09 0.62 -17.89
N LEU A 121 5.21 0.26 -16.94
CA LEU A 121 5.53 -0.67 -15.86
C LEU A 121 5.89 -2.09 -16.34
N PRO A 122 5.09 -2.74 -17.20
CA PRO A 122 5.43 -4.02 -17.81
C PRO A 122 6.74 -4.02 -18.57
N ALA A 123 7.03 -2.95 -19.32
CA ALA A 123 8.26 -2.83 -20.11
C ALA A 123 9.51 -2.71 -19.23
N GLN A 124 9.40 -2.08 -18.05
CA GLN A 124 10.53 -1.84 -17.14
C GLN A 124 10.67 -2.89 -16.02
N GLY A 125 9.68 -3.76 -15.81
CA GLY A 125 9.74 -4.84 -14.82
C GLY A 125 9.79 -4.37 -13.36
N GLY A 126 9.24 -3.18 -13.05
CA GLY A 126 9.08 -2.67 -11.67
C GLY A 126 10.38 -2.37 -10.90
N THR A 127 11.56 -2.62 -11.47
CA THR A 127 12.84 -2.45 -10.78
C THR A 127 13.04 -1.00 -10.39
N GLY A 128 13.28 -0.77 -9.10
CA GLY A 128 13.53 0.57 -8.57
C GLY A 128 12.30 1.37 -8.20
N VAL A 129 11.10 0.88 -8.55
CA VAL A 129 9.84 1.59 -8.32
C VAL A 129 9.50 1.66 -6.83
N LEU A 130 9.66 0.55 -6.10
CA LEU A 130 9.41 0.51 -4.66
C LEU A 130 10.70 0.83 -3.89
N ARG A 131 10.64 1.82 -3.00
CA ARG A 131 11.74 2.26 -2.14
C ARG A 131 11.24 2.52 -0.73
N LEU A 132 11.87 1.88 0.25
CA LEU A 132 11.59 2.19 1.65
C LEU A 132 12.20 3.54 2.01
N LEU A 133 11.49 4.30 2.82
CA LEU A 133 11.98 5.53 3.43
C LEU A 133 11.99 5.39 4.96
N GLY A 134 12.48 6.42 5.64
CA GLY A 134 12.40 6.50 7.10
C GLY A 134 10.96 6.40 7.63
N ARG A 135 10.84 6.16 8.94
CA ARG A 135 9.55 6.22 9.69
C ARG A 135 8.40 5.36 9.14
N GLY A 136 8.69 4.32 8.37
CA GLY A 136 7.65 3.44 7.82
C GLY A 136 6.93 4.04 6.62
N MET A 137 7.65 4.82 5.82
CA MET A 137 7.18 5.35 4.56
C MET A 137 7.68 4.48 3.39
N LEU A 138 6.86 4.39 2.35
CA LEU A 138 7.17 3.76 1.07
C LEU A 138 7.13 4.85 -0.01
N ALA A 139 8.25 5.10 -0.68
CA ALA A 139 8.27 5.83 -1.94
C ALA A 139 7.98 4.88 -3.11
N VAL A 140 7.08 5.34 -3.99
CA VAL A 140 6.80 4.77 -5.29
C VAL A 140 7.32 5.73 -6.35
N VAL A 141 8.44 5.35 -6.97
CA VAL A 141 9.20 6.15 -7.93
C VAL A 141 8.78 5.77 -9.35
N THR A 142 8.18 6.72 -10.06
CA THR A 142 7.79 6.59 -11.48
C THR A 142 8.42 7.73 -12.27
N PRO A 143 8.48 7.67 -13.61
CA PRO A 143 9.12 8.71 -14.41
C PRO A 143 8.54 10.11 -14.18
N HIS A 144 7.23 10.20 -13.98
CA HIS A 144 6.55 11.49 -13.89
C HIS A 144 6.38 12.00 -12.46
N ARG A 145 6.48 11.12 -11.44
CA ARG A 145 6.34 11.51 -10.04
C ARG A 145 6.89 10.48 -9.07
N ILE A 146 7.17 10.94 -7.86
CA ILE A 146 7.42 10.11 -6.70
C ILE A 146 6.28 10.34 -5.71
N ALA A 147 5.55 9.28 -5.36
CA ALA A 147 4.51 9.33 -4.34
C ALA A 147 4.98 8.57 -3.10
N ALA A 148 4.76 9.13 -1.91
CA ALA A 148 5.08 8.45 -0.66
C ALA A 148 3.83 8.08 0.13
N TYR A 149 3.77 6.83 0.53
CA TYR A 149 2.66 6.25 1.27
C TYR A 149 3.12 5.79 2.64
N ARG A 150 2.28 5.97 3.66
CA ARG A 150 2.51 5.36 4.97
C ARG A 150 2.26 3.85 4.86
N ILE A 151 3.22 3.03 5.27
CA ILE A 151 3.11 1.57 5.13
C ILE A 151 1.96 0.98 5.97
N ALA A 152 1.62 1.60 7.11
CA ALA A 152 0.61 1.09 8.03
C ALA A 152 -0.80 0.96 7.41
N ASP A 153 -1.18 1.90 6.54
CA ASP A 153 -2.54 2.02 5.98
C ASP A 153 -2.57 2.39 4.49
N GLY A 154 -1.40 2.62 3.89
CA GLY A 154 -1.26 3.04 2.51
C GLY A 154 -1.58 4.51 2.29
N ASP A 155 -1.77 5.35 3.32
CA ASP A 155 -2.15 6.75 3.11
C ASP A 155 -1.09 7.53 2.35
N LEU A 156 -1.53 8.23 1.30
CA LEU A 156 -0.67 9.15 0.56
C LEU A 156 -0.30 10.31 1.48
N ARG A 157 1.01 10.55 1.59
CA ARG A 157 1.55 11.60 2.44
C ARG A 157 2.07 12.78 1.64
N TRP A 158 2.79 12.47 0.58
CA TRP A 158 3.24 13.47 -0.36
C TRP A 158 3.43 12.92 -1.75
N MET A 159 3.46 13.86 -2.68
CA MET A 159 3.80 13.64 -4.07
C MET A 159 4.82 14.68 -4.48
N LEU A 160 5.84 14.25 -5.21
CA LEU A 160 6.80 15.11 -5.89
C LEU A 160 6.71 14.85 -7.40
N PRO A 161 6.18 15.79 -8.20
CA PRO A 161 6.23 15.67 -9.65
C PRO A 161 7.68 15.80 -10.14
N ALA A 162 7.97 15.19 -11.30
CA ALA A 162 9.19 15.46 -12.03
C ALA A 162 9.18 16.92 -12.52
N SER A 163 10.35 17.52 -12.65
CA SER A 163 10.47 18.84 -13.28
C SER A 163 10.08 18.78 -14.76
N ASP A 164 9.61 19.90 -15.31
CA ASP A 164 9.15 19.98 -16.70
C ASP A 164 10.25 19.55 -17.67
N GLY A 165 9.88 18.70 -18.63
CA GLY A 165 10.82 18.13 -19.60
C GLY A 165 11.80 17.10 -19.04
N CYS A 166 11.67 16.74 -17.76
CA CYS A 166 12.50 15.73 -17.09
C CYS A 166 11.72 14.48 -16.73
N GLY A 167 12.45 13.41 -16.35
CA GLY A 167 11.83 12.21 -15.82
C GLY A 167 12.72 11.51 -14.80
N PHE A 168 12.12 11.05 -13.70
CA PHE A 168 12.84 10.22 -12.75
C PHE A 168 13.26 8.89 -13.38
N GLN A 169 14.39 8.36 -12.95
CA GLN A 169 14.90 7.04 -13.36
C GLN A 169 14.94 6.13 -12.13
N PRO A 170 13.86 5.34 -11.87
CA PRO A 170 13.74 4.51 -10.67
C PRO A 170 14.88 3.51 -10.49
N ARG A 171 15.40 2.96 -11.61
CA ARG A 171 16.54 2.04 -11.62
C ARG A 171 17.85 2.69 -11.14
N ARG A 172 17.96 4.01 -11.22
CA ARG A 172 19.10 4.81 -10.76
C ARG A 172 18.80 5.53 -9.45
N ALA A 173 18.03 4.88 -8.58
CA ALA A 173 17.77 5.33 -7.23
C ALA A 173 18.63 4.54 -6.23
N VAL A 174 19.37 5.25 -5.37
CA VAL A 174 20.29 4.68 -4.38
C VAL A 174 20.02 5.24 -3.00
N HIS A 175 20.26 4.42 -1.97
CA HIS A 175 20.22 4.89 -0.59
C HIS A 175 21.60 5.36 -0.14
N HIS A 176 21.62 6.48 0.57
CA HIS A 176 22.76 6.93 1.35
C HIS A 176 22.27 7.33 2.74
N ALA A 177 22.63 6.53 3.75
CA ALA A 177 22.05 6.61 5.09
C ALA A 177 20.50 6.59 5.05
N LYS A 178 19.83 7.62 5.58
CA LYS A 178 18.35 7.74 5.59
C LYS A 178 17.80 8.44 4.34
N THR A 179 18.67 8.83 3.41
CA THR A 179 18.31 9.57 2.20
C THR A 179 18.20 8.64 1.01
N LEU A 180 17.15 8.82 0.21
CA LEU A 180 17.02 8.25 -1.11
C LEU A 180 17.47 9.30 -2.14
N ILE A 181 18.46 8.97 -2.97
CA ILE A 181 18.92 9.82 -4.07
C ILE A 181 18.40 9.19 -5.36
N VAL A 182 17.66 9.96 -6.16
CA VAL A 182 17.05 9.52 -7.42
C VAL A 182 17.57 10.39 -8.56
N ALA A 183 18.03 9.75 -9.64
CA ALA A 183 18.34 10.47 -10.86
C ALA A 183 17.06 10.98 -11.54
N GLN A 184 17.08 12.25 -11.94
CA GLN A 184 16.07 12.90 -12.76
C GLN A 184 16.78 13.63 -13.91
N PRO A 185 17.21 12.93 -14.97
CA PRO A 185 17.84 13.58 -16.11
C PRO A 185 16.91 14.63 -16.73
N CYS A 186 17.50 15.79 -17.00
CA CYS A 186 16.85 16.94 -17.58
C CYS A 186 17.71 17.43 -18.75
N PRO A 187 17.12 17.71 -19.93
CA PRO A 187 17.86 18.36 -21.01
C PRO A 187 18.49 19.67 -20.54
N HIS A 188 19.76 19.90 -20.91
CA HIS A 188 20.48 21.16 -20.68
C HIS A 188 20.70 21.59 -19.21
N ALA A 189 20.41 20.72 -18.23
CA ALA A 189 20.70 20.98 -16.82
C ALA A 189 22.10 20.48 -16.40
N ALA A 190 22.74 21.19 -15.47
CA ALA A 190 23.95 20.69 -14.81
C ALA A 190 23.67 19.36 -14.07
N TRP A 191 24.66 18.46 -14.02
CA TRP A 191 24.47 17.11 -13.47
C TRP A 191 23.98 17.10 -12.01
N THR A 192 24.36 18.09 -11.19
CA THR A 192 23.90 18.24 -9.81
C THR A 192 22.41 18.56 -9.71
N ALA A 193 21.85 19.25 -10.70
CA ALA A 193 20.42 19.52 -10.80
C ALA A 193 19.61 18.32 -11.29
N GLN A 194 20.28 17.27 -11.79
CA GLN A 194 19.66 16.02 -12.24
C GLN A 194 19.58 14.95 -11.14
N LEU A 195 19.85 15.33 -9.88
CA LEU A 195 19.74 14.46 -8.72
C LEU A 195 18.73 15.04 -7.73
N VAL A 196 17.84 14.19 -7.25
CA VAL A 196 16.84 14.56 -6.25
C VAL A 196 17.05 13.73 -4.99
N ALA A 197 17.34 14.40 -3.87
CA ALA A 197 17.46 13.80 -2.56
C ALA A 197 16.12 13.86 -1.81
N LEU A 198 15.73 12.75 -1.19
CA LEU A 198 14.44 12.53 -0.55
C LEU A 198 14.62 11.85 0.81
N ASP A 199 13.76 12.17 1.77
CA ASP A 199 13.56 11.38 2.98
C ASP A 199 12.06 11.16 3.25
N ASP A 200 11.70 10.72 4.45
CA ASP A 200 10.30 10.53 4.84
C ASP A 200 9.46 11.81 4.77
N LEU A 201 10.04 13.01 4.78
CA LEU A 201 9.32 14.29 4.71
C LEU A 201 9.23 14.88 3.30
N GLY A 202 9.80 14.21 2.29
CA GLY A 202 9.80 14.66 0.89
C GLY A 202 11.18 15.09 0.41
N ARG A 203 11.22 16.08 -0.50
CA ARG A 203 12.48 16.61 -1.04
C ARG A 203 13.33 17.25 0.05
N ILE A 204 14.60 16.87 0.09
CA ILE A 204 15.60 17.52 0.95
C ILE A 204 16.08 18.77 0.22
N ALA A 205 15.83 19.93 0.81
CA ALA A 205 16.30 21.24 0.36
C ALA A 205 16.54 22.14 1.58
N PRO A 206 17.42 23.15 1.47
CA PRO A 206 17.51 24.20 2.49
C PRO A 206 16.13 24.82 2.76
N HIS A 207 15.81 25.05 4.04
CA HIS A 207 14.53 25.65 4.47
C HIS A 207 13.27 24.90 4.01
N ARG A 208 13.36 23.57 3.83
CA ARG A 208 12.23 22.76 3.39
C ARG A 208 11.00 22.97 4.30
N ARG A 209 9.83 23.00 3.66
CA ARG A 209 8.56 22.69 4.32
C ARG A 209 8.26 21.21 4.06
N PRO A 210 8.14 20.38 5.11
CA PRO A 210 7.70 19.00 4.98
C PRO A 210 6.44 18.89 4.13
N LEU A 211 6.41 17.91 3.23
CA LEU A 211 5.26 17.66 2.38
C LEU A 211 4.27 16.78 3.16
N GLY A 212 3.42 17.37 3.99
CA GLY A 212 2.25 16.67 4.58
C GLY A 212 2.55 15.57 5.62
N ASN A 213 3.77 15.50 6.16
CA ASN A 213 4.22 14.48 7.13
C ASN A 213 4.57 15.01 8.51
N GLU A 214 4.22 16.27 8.80
CA GLU A 214 4.30 16.83 10.15
C GLU A 214 3.43 15.96 11.08
N VAL A 215 4.04 15.32 12.07
CA VAL A 215 3.29 14.78 13.20
C VAL A 215 2.83 15.99 14.00
N ARG A 216 1.52 16.19 14.17
CA ARG A 216 1.03 17.18 15.14
C ARG A 216 1.69 16.85 16.49
N ALA A 217 2.32 17.82 17.12
CA ALA A 217 3.01 17.63 18.40
C ALA A 217 2.09 17.08 19.51
N GLU A 218 0.77 17.11 19.29
CA GLU A 218 -0.29 16.60 20.16
C GLU A 218 -0.43 15.06 20.16
N ASP A 219 0.10 14.35 19.14
CA ASP A 219 -0.05 12.89 18.99
C ASP A 219 1.16 12.06 19.51
N ALA A 220 2.11 12.69 20.21
CA ALA A 220 3.22 11.96 20.82
C ALA A 220 2.76 11.25 22.12
N PRO A 221 2.90 9.92 22.25
CA PRO A 221 2.58 9.24 23.49
C PRO A 221 3.69 9.54 24.51
N GLY A 222 3.35 10.37 25.51
CA GLY A 222 4.18 10.53 26.71
C GLY A 222 4.77 11.91 26.91
N ARG A 223 3.93 12.89 27.20
CA ARG A 223 4.23 13.89 28.24
C ARG A 223 2.91 14.47 28.77
N GLY A 224 2.39 13.84 29.81
CA GLY A 224 1.33 14.43 30.62
C GLY A 224 1.88 15.66 31.33
N GLY A 225 1.18 16.78 31.13
CA GLY A 225 1.33 18.04 31.87
C GLY A 225 -0.02 18.76 31.82
N PRO A 226 -0.46 19.39 32.93
CA PRO A 226 -1.87 19.51 33.26
C PRO A 226 -2.59 20.63 32.51
N GLY A 227 -3.91 20.46 32.47
CA GLY A 227 -4.86 21.20 31.66
C GLY A 227 -4.78 22.72 31.76
N LEU A 228 -5.11 23.34 30.64
CA LEU A 228 -5.91 24.55 30.61
C LEU A 228 -7.05 24.33 29.61
N GLU A 229 -8.22 24.77 30.05
CA GLU A 229 -9.53 24.68 29.40
C GLU A 229 -9.52 25.00 27.91
N HIS A 230 -10.34 24.24 27.17
CA HIS A 230 -10.96 24.69 25.94
C HIS A 230 -12.00 25.78 26.27
N PRO A 231 -11.99 26.92 25.57
CA PRO A 231 -13.22 27.53 25.09
C PRO A 231 -13.56 26.91 23.72
N ASP A 232 -14.82 26.51 23.56
CA ASP A 232 -15.46 26.01 22.34
C ASP A 232 -14.96 26.66 21.03
N PRO A 233 -14.63 25.89 19.98
CA PRO A 233 -14.68 26.41 18.62
C PRO A 233 -16.13 26.33 18.12
N GLU A 234 -16.78 27.47 18.24
CA GLU A 234 -17.98 27.87 17.53
C GLU A 234 -17.95 27.37 16.07
N LYS A 235 -19.02 26.71 15.65
CA LYS A 235 -19.26 26.31 14.25
C LYS A 235 -19.28 27.55 13.38
N VAL A 236 -18.18 27.85 12.70
CA VAL A 236 -18.18 28.79 11.58
C VAL A 236 -18.89 28.12 10.40
N LEU A 237 -20.17 28.43 10.27
CA LEU A 237 -20.96 28.18 9.07
C LEU A 237 -20.42 29.09 7.95
N ALA A 238 -20.05 28.48 6.83
CA ALA A 238 -19.76 29.21 5.60
C ALA A 238 -21.02 30.00 5.18
N GLN A 239 -20.89 31.32 5.03
CA GLN A 239 -21.94 32.11 4.38
C GLN A 239 -21.85 31.92 2.85
N PRO A 240 -23.00 31.74 2.17
CA PRO A 240 -23.03 31.64 0.72
C PRO A 240 -23.06 33.02 0.05
N ARG A 241 -22.11 33.16 -0.90
CA ARG A 241 -21.96 34.14 -2.00
C ARG A 241 -21.70 35.60 -1.64
#